data_AF-Q4TTM8-F1
#
_entry.id   AF-Q4TTM8-F1
#
_cell.length_a   1.000
_cell.length_b   1.000
_cell.length_c   1.000
_cell.angle_alpha   90.00
_cell.angle_beta   90.00
_cell.angle_gamma   90.00
#
_symmetry.space_group_name_H-M   'P 1'
#
loop_
_entity.id
_entity.type
_entity.pdbx_description
1 polymer ?
#
loop_
_entity_poly.entity_id
_entity_poly.type
_entity_poly.pdbx_seq_one_letter_code
_entity_poly.pdbx_strand_id
1 'polypeptide(L)'
;HPTLSNQHTEKFSSIFAMMRKESMATGSVAITVRHVESMIRLSEAHAKLHLRSYVNDDDCSAATRIMLESFVNTQKASIMRQMKKTFSRYLTENRSANELLLFILKQLVRQQMHYATARGGDSVMQSVSVPESEFIEKAQQLRIENVKPFYTSDVFSSNNFIYDPSKKQIVQEIF
;
A
#
# COMPACT_ATOMS: atom_id res chain seq x y z
N HIS A 1 -28.02 2.60 -5.74
CA HIS A 1 -26.63 2.95 -6.10
C HIS A 1 -25.97 3.55 -4.88
N PRO A 2 -24.73 3.18 -4.52
CA PRO A 2 -24.05 3.78 -3.37
C PRO A 2 -24.00 5.29 -3.49
N THR A 3 -24.23 5.99 -2.38
CA THR A 3 -24.28 7.46 -2.38
C THR A 3 -22.88 8.04 -2.17
N LEU A 4 -22.50 8.99 -3.03
CA LEU A 4 -21.27 9.76 -2.92
C LEU A 4 -21.52 11.06 -2.16
N SER A 5 -20.64 11.41 -1.21
CA SER A 5 -20.71 12.69 -0.51
C SER A 5 -20.12 13.83 -1.35
N ASN A 6 -20.55 15.07 -1.07
CA ASN A 6 -20.01 16.27 -1.74
C ASN A 6 -18.48 16.41 -1.54
N GLN A 7 -17.98 16.02 -0.37
CA GLN A 7 -16.54 16.08 -0.06
C GLN A 7 -15.70 15.21 -1.02
N HIS A 8 -16.19 14.02 -1.37
CA HIS A 8 -15.48 13.14 -2.31
C HIS A 8 -15.53 13.68 -3.76
N THR A 9 -16.62 14.38 -4.11
CA THR A 9 -16.76 15.03 -5.42
C THR A 9 -15.74 16.15 -5.62
N GLU A 10 -15.48 16.93 -4.57
CA GLU A 10 -14.43 17.97 -4.57
C GLU A 10 -13.03 17.35 -4.72
N LYS A 11 -12.77 16.22 -4.05
CA LYS A 11 -11.50 15.49 -4.21
C LYS A 11 -11.28 15.08 -5.66
N PHE A 12 -12.27 14.48 -6.33
CA PHE A 12 -12.13 14.12 -7.76
C PHE A 12 -11.92 15.33 -8.67
N SER A 13 -12.56 16.46 -8.35
CA SER A 13 -12.38 17.71 -9.09
C SER A 13 -10.95 18.25 -8.97
N SER A 14 -10.34 18.14 -7.79
CA SER A 14 -8.95 18.52 -7.58
C SER A 14 -7.96 17.64 -8.36
N ILE A 15 -8.20 16.32 -8.40
CA ILE A 15 -7.41 15.37 -9.18
C ILE A 15 -7.53 15.67 -10.68
N PHE A 16 -8.74 15.91 -11.15
CA PHE A 16 -8.99 16.30 -12.54
C PHE A 16 -8.22 17.56 -12.94
N ALA A 17 -8.22 18.59 -12.11
CA ALA A 17 -7.46 19.81 -12.36
C ALA A 17 -5.95 19.52 -12.47
N MET A 18 -5.41 18.66 -11.61
CA MET A 18 -4.00 18.24 -11.65
C MET A 18 -3.68 17.45 -12.92
N MET A 19 -4.50 16.46 -13.27
CA MET A 19 -4.34 15.66 -14.50
C MET A 19 -4.41 16.53 -15.75
N ARG A 20 -5.34 17.49 -15.78
CA ARG A 20 -5.50 18.41 -16.90
C ARG A 20 -4.30 19.32 -17.07
N LYS A 21 -3.76 19.86 -15.98
CA LYS A 21 -2.55 20.70 -16.00
C LYS A 21 -1.35 19.95 -16.58
N GLU A 22 -1.09 18.72 -16.10
CA GLU A 22 0.01 17.89 -16.59
C GLU A 22 -0.18 17.46 -18.04
N SER A 23 -1.42 17.11 -18.42
CA SER A 23 -1.77 16.76 -19.80
C SER A 23 -1.48 17.91 -20.78
N MET A 24 -1.92 19.13 -20.43
CA MET A 24 -1.70 20.33 -21.27
C MET A 24 -0.22 20.70 -21.37
N ALA A 25 0.55 20.56 -20.28
CA ALA A 25 1.98 20.87 -20.28
C ALA A 25 2.80 19.90 -21.16
N THR A 26 2.36 18.66 -21.29
CA THR A 26 3.11 17.60 -21.98
C THR A 26 2.60 17.31 -23.40
N GLY A 27 1.49 17.92 -23.83
CA GLY A 27 0.84 17.61 -25.11
C GLY A 27 0.29 16.18 -25.16
N SER A 28 -0.07 15.64 -23.99
CA SER A 28 -0.56 14.28 -23.79
C SER A 28 -2.03 14.13 -24.20
N VAL A 29 -2.58 12.91 -24.06
CA VAL A 29 -4.01 12.64 -24.28
C VAL A 29 -4.87 13.60 -23.46
N ALA A 30 -5.88 14.18 -24.12
CA ALA A 30 -6.76 15.17 -23.52
C ALA A 30 -7.59 14.58 -22.36
N ILE A 31 -7.62 15.30 -21.24
CA ILE A 31 -8.42 14.96 -20.06
C ILE A 31 -9.75 15.73 -20.09
N THR A 32 -10.87 15.01 -19.93
CA THR A 32 -12.22 15.58 -20.01
C THR A 32 -13.05 15.26 -18.77
N VAL A 33 -14.20 15.91 -18.62
CA VAL A 33 -15.14 15.68 -17.51
C VAL A 33 -15.64 14.23 -17.44
N ARG A 34 -15.62 13.49 -18.56
CA ARG A 34 -15.96 12.05 -18.58
C ARG A 34 -15.04 11.22 -17.69
N HIS A 35 -13.80 11.65 -17.48
CA HIS A 35 -12.87 10.98 -16.57
C HIS A 35 -13.31 11.13 -15.11
N VAL A 36 -13.92 12.27 -14.74
CA VAL A 36 -14.51 12.47 -13.42
C VAL A 36 -15.72 11.56 -13.23
N GLU A 37 -16.61 11.50 -14.23
CA GLU A 37 -17.75 10.57 -14.20
C GLU A 37 -17.29 9.11 -14.07
N SER A 38 -16.21 8.73 -14.74
CA SER A 38 -15.63 7.39 -14.62
C SER A 38 -15.06 7.12 -13.23
N MET A 39 -14.39 8.09 -12.61
CA MET A 39 -13.93 7.96 -11.21
C MET A 39 -15.11 7.77 -10.24
N ILE A 40 -16.20 8.52 -10.42
CA ILE A 40 -17.43 8.38 -9.62
C ILE A 40 -18.00 6.97 -9.79
N ARG A 41 -18.19 6.51 -11.02
CA ARG A 41 -18.71 5.16 -11.31
C ARG A 41 -17.81 4.05 -10.73
N LEU A 42 -16.49 4.20 -10.80
CA LEU A 42 -15.53 3.25 -10.23
C LEU A 42 -15.64 3.22 -8.70
N SER A 43 -15.78 4.37 -8.04
CA SER A 43 -15.93 4.43 -6.58
C SER A 43 -17.23 3.78 -6.10
N GLU A 44 -18.34 3.99 -6.82
CA GLU A 44 -19.61 3.32 -6.54
C GLU A 44 -19.51 1.81 -6.79
N ALA A 45 -18.83 1.39 -7.87
CA ALA A 45 -18.63 -0.03 -8.15
C ALA A 45 -17.80 -0.70 -7.06
N HIS A 46 -16.76 -0.04 -6.56
CA HIS A 46 -15.94 -0.53 -5.45
C HIS A 46 -16.75 -0.68 -4.16
N ALA A 47 -17.58 0.31 -3.81
CA ALA A 47 -18.50 0.21 -2.68
C ALA A 47 -19.50 -0.95 -2.84
N LYS A 48 -20.02 -1.19 -4.06
CA LYS A 48 -20.92 -2.32 -4.36
C LYS A 48 -20.23 -3.67 -4.17
N LEU A 49 -18.96 -3.82 -4.55
CA LEU A 49 -18.20 -5.05 -4.31
C LEU A 49 -18.11 -5.39 -2.82
N HIS A 50 -18.05 -4.37 -1.97
CA HIS A 50 -18.08 -4.51 -0.52
C HIS A 50 -19.49 -4.56 0.08
N LEU A 51 -20.54 -4.66 -0.76
CA LEU A 51 -21.95 -4.64 -0.34
C LEU A 51 -22.34 -3.38 0.48
N ARG A 52 -21.61 -2.27 0.30
CA ARG A 52 -21.84 -1.01 1.01
C ARG A 52 -22.81 -0.11 0.25
N SER A 53 -23.62 0.64 0.98
CA SER A 53 -24.58 1.64 0.46
C SER A 53 -23.99 3.04 0.34
N TYR A 54 -22.77 3.26 0.83
CA TYR A 54 -22.07 4.54 0.81
C TYR A 54 -20.64 4.35 0.33
N VAL A 55 -20.13 5.39 -0.35
CA VAL A 55 -18.74 5.47 -0.79
C VAL A 55 -17.89 5.99 0.37
N ASN A 56 -16.76 5.35 0.65
CA ASN A 56 -15.78 5.81 1.64
C ASN A 56 -14.52 6.37 0.96
N ASP A 57 -13.57 6.85 1.77
CA ASP A 57 -12.30 7.40 1.27
C ASP A 57 -11.42 6.35 0.57
N ASP A 58 -11.51 5.08 0.96
CA ASP A 58 -10.77 3.98 0.32
C ASP A 58 -11.27 3.73 -1.11
N ASP A 59 -12.59 3.75 -1.32
CA ASP A 59 -13.22 3.63 -2.64
C ASP A 59 -12.79 4.76 -3.57
N CYS A 60 -12.71 5.99 -3.04
CA CYS A 60 -12.27 7.16 -3.78
C CYS A 60 -10.78 7.07 -4.14
N SER A 61 -9.96 6.58 -3.20
CA SER A 61 -8.54 6.36 -3.41
C SER A 61 -8.28 5.29 -4.47
N ALA A 62 -9.03 4.19 -4.42
CA ALA A 62 -8.98 3.12 -5.42
C ALA A 62 -9.38 3.63 -6.81
N ALA A 63 -10.50 4.35 -6.92
CA ALA A 63 -10.95 4.93 -8.19
C ALA A 63 -9.94 5.93 -8.79
N THR A 64 -9.38 6.80 -7.95
CA THR A 64 -8.34 7.76 -8.33
C THR A 64 -7.09 7.06 -8.86
N ARG A 65 -6.64 6.02 -8.16
CA ARG A 65 -5.48 5.24 -8.57
C ARG A 65 -5.70 4.56 -9.93
N ILE A 66 -6.82 3.84 -10.10
CA ILE A 66 -7.14 3.16 -11.35
C ILE A 66 -7.16 4.16 -12.52
N MET A 67 -7.79 5.31 -12.31
CA MET A 67 -7.86 6.36 -13.33
C MET A 67 -6.48 6.93 -13.68
N LEU A 68 -5.65 7.22 -12.67
CA LEU A 68 -4.29 7.72 -12.88
C LEU A 68 -3.37 6.68 -13.54
N GLU A 69 -3.46 5.42 -13.14
CA GLU A 69 -2.68 4.33 -13.72
C GLU A 69 -3.03 4.12 -15.19
N SER A 70 -4.32 4.10 -15.52
CA SER A 70 -4.79 4.07 -16.90
C SER A 70 -4.27 5.28 -17.69
N PHE A 71 -4.42 6.49 -17.15
CA PHE A 71 -3.97 7.71 -17.82
C PHE A 71 -2.46 7.73 -18.08
N VAL A 72 -1.65 7.39 -17.07
CA VAL A 72 -0.19 7.36 -17.17
C VAL A 72 0.26 6.32 -18.20
N ASN A 73 -0.31 5.12 -18.17
CA ASN A 73 0.09 4.03 -19.08
C ASN A 73 -0.24 4.31 -20.56
N THR A 74 -1.12 5.26 -20.86
CA THR A 74 -1.40 5.69 -22.24
C THR A 74 -0.40 6.70 -22.81
N GLN A 75 0.55 7.21 -22.01
CA GLN A 75 1.49 8.23 -22.46
C GLN A 75 2.79 7.66 -23.05
N LYS A 76 3.54 8.52 -23.75
CA LYS A 76 4.89 8.18 -24.25
C LYS A 76 5.84 7.88 -23.09
N ALA A 77 6.80 6.98 -23.30
CA ALA A 77 7.69 6.48 -22.24
C ALA A 77 8.39 7.57 -21.39
N SER A 78 8.84 8.65 -22.02
CA SER A 78 9.45 9.78 -21.29
C SER A 78 8.45 10.48 -20.37
N ILE A 79 7.24 10.77 -20.89
CA ILE A 79 6.15 11.41 -20.15
C ILE A 79 5.64 10.49 -19.04
N MET A 80 5.54 9.18 -19.28
CA MET A 80 5.16 8.22 -18.24
C MET A 80 6.06 8.30 -17.01
N ARG A 81 7.38 8.38 -17.21
CA ARG A 81 8.34 8.47 -16.09
C ARG A 81 8.15 9.76 -15.30
N GLN A 82 7.93 10.88 -16.00
CA GLN A 82 7.65 12.17 -15.38
C GLN A 82 6.33 12.13 -14.60
N MET A 83 5.25 11.65 -15.22
CA MET A 83 3.92 11.57 -14.58
C MET A 83 3.91 10.61 -13.39
N LYS A 84 4.60 9.47 -13.46
CA LYS A 84 4.76 8.57 -12.30
C LYS A 84 5.42 9.27 -11.12
N LYS A 85 6.37 10.18 -11.36
CA LYS A 85 7.00 10.99 -10.32
C LYS A 85 6.00 12.01 -9.75
N THR A 86 5.31 12.75 -10.61
CA THR A 86 4.32 13.76 -10.20
C THR A 86 3.16 13.17 -9.41
N PHE A 87 2.61 12.05 -9.85
CA PHE A 87 1.45 11.38 -9.24
C PHE A 87 1.84 10.26 -8.27
N SER A 88 3.12 10.14 -7.90
CA SER A 88 3.64 9.07 -7.05
C SER A 88 2.79 8.85 -5.80
N ARG A 89 2.43 9.92 -5.10
CA ARG A 89 1.56 9.90 -3.90
C ARG A 89 0.23 9.15 -4.09
N TYR A 90 -0.36 9.21 -5.28
CA TYR A 90 -1.65 8.57 -5.58
C TYR A 90 -1.50 7.17 -6.19
N LEU A 91 -0.33 6.84 -6.72
CA LEU A 91 -0.04 5.57 -7.36
C LEU A 91 0.57 4.55 -6.40
N THR A 92 1.23 4.98 -5.32
CA THR A 92 1.72 4.09 -4.27
C THR A 92 0.57 3.66 -3.35
N GLU A 93 0.16 2.40 -3.47
CA GLU A 93 -0.68 1.72 -2.48
C GLU A 93 0.22 1.03 -1.44
N ASN A 94 -0.23 0.98 -0.18
CA ASN A 94 0.44 0.30 0.96
C ASN A 94 0.68 -1.21 0.77
N ARG A 95 0.32 -1.81 -0.37
CA ARG A 95 0.72 -3.17 -0.74
C ARG A 95 2.24 -3.34 -0.73
N SER A 96 2.97 -2.34 -1.23
CA SER A 96 4.44 -2.35 -1.15
C SER A 96 4.93 -2.24 0.28
N ALA A 97 4.24 -1.47 1.13
CA ALA A 97 4.64 -1.32 2.53
C ALA A 97 4.54 -2.67 3.28
N ASN A 98 3.44 -3.40 3.13
CA ASN A 98 3.29 -4.72 3.77
C ASN A 98 4.31 -5.75 3.21
N GLU A 99 4.57 -5.74 1.90
CA GLU A 99 5.58 -6.62 1.30
C GLU A 99 7.01 -6.25 1.74
N LEU A 100 7.32 -4.96 1.85
CA LEU A 100 8.61 -4.46 2.35
C LEU A 100 8.80 -4.79 3.83
N LEU A 101 7.75 -4.60 4.64
CA LEU A 101 7.74 -4.98 6.05
C LEU A 101 7.93 -6.50 6.21
N LEU A 102 7.25 -7.31 5.40
CA LEU A 102 7.47 -8.76 5.39
C LEU A 102 8.90 -9.12 5.00
N PHE A 103 9.46 -8.47 3.98
CA PHE A 103 10.83 -8.69 3.55
C PHE A 103 11.84 -8.41 4.66
N ILE A 104 11.69 -7.28 5.36
CA ILE A 104 12.52 -6.93 6.53
C ILE A 104 12.38 -7.99 7.61
N LEU A 105 11.15 -8.37 7.95
CA LEU A 105 10.91 -9.32 9.03
C LEU A 105 11.54 -10.69 8.73
N LYS A 106 11.44 -11.16 7.49
CA LYS A 106 12.15 -12.36 7.02
C LYS A 106 13.67 -12.22 7.09
N GLN A 107 14.21 -11.03 6.80
CA GLN A 107 15.63 -10.76 6.93
C GLN A 107 16.09 -10.83 8.40
N LEU A 108 15.33 -10.24 9.32
CA LEU A 108 15.60 -10.29 10.77
C LEU A 108 15.58 -11.73 11.30
N VAL A 109 14.58 -12.52 10.90
CA VAL A 109 14.51 -13.94 11.27
C VAL A 109 15.73 -14.71 10.78
N ARG A 110 16.14 -14.50 9.51
CA ARG A 110 17.36 -15.15 8.98
C ARG A 110 18.59 -14.79 9.78
N GLN A 111 18.74 -13.52 10.17
CA GLN A 111 19.86 -13.06 11.01
C GLN A 111 19.86 -13.75 12.38
N GLN A 112 18.69 -13.86 13.01
CA GLN A 112 18.55 -14.51 14.31
C GLN A 112 18.82 -16.02 14.23
N MET A 113 18.38 -16.68 13.15
CA MET A 113 18.69 -18.09 12.89
C MET A 113 20.19 -18.32 12.69
N HIS A 114 20.85 -17.49 11.88
CA HIS A 114 22.30 -17.57 11.70
C HIS A 114 23.06 -17.39 13.02
N TYR A 115 22.60 -16.48 13.88
CA TYR A 115 23.20 -16.26 15.19
C TYR A 115 23.02 -17.45 16.14
N ALA A 116 21.85 -18.08 16.13
CA ALA A 116 21.56 -19.26 16.93
C ALA A 116 22.42 -20.48 16.51
N THR A 117 22.56 -20.71 15.21
CA THR A 117 23.39 -21.79 14.68
C THR A 117 24.88 -21.57 14.99
N ALA A 118 25.38 -20.33 14.88
CA ALA A 118 26.78 -20.00 15.19
C ALA A 118 27.15 -20.19 16.68
N ARG A 119 26.17 -20.14 17.59
CA ARG A 119 26.37 -20.36 19.03
C ARG A 119 26.30 -21.83 19.46
N GLY A 120 26.17 -22.78 18.52
CA GLY A 120 26.20 -24.22 18.82
C GLY A 120 24.83 -24.84 19.11
N GLY A 121 23.73 -24.19 18.73
CA GLY A 121 22.39 -24.78 18.81
C GLY A 121 22.14 -25.75 17.65
N ASP A 122 22.43 -27.03 17.85
CA ASP A 122 22.07 -28.14 16.93
C ASP A 122 20.61 -28.60 17.12
N SER A 123 19.82 -27.83 17.87
CA SER A 123 18.39 -28.06 18.08
C SER A 123 17.62 -27.42 16.94
N VAL A 124 16.74 -28.18 16.28
CA VAL A 124 15.76 -27.65 15.33
C VAL A 124 14.95 -26.56 16.06
N MET A 125 15.20 -25.29 15.73
CA MET A 125 14.48 -24.16 16.33
C MET A 125 13.02 -24.22 15.88
N GLN A 126 12.12 -24.58 16.81
CA GLN A 126 10.68 -24.63 16.56
C GLN A 126 10.05 -23.23 16.40
N SER A 127 10.71 -22.20 16.94
CA SER A 127 10.25 -20.82 16.84
C SER A 127 11.39 -19.82 16.92
N VAL A 128 11.28 -18.72 16.18
CA VAL A 128 12.22 -17.59 16.22
C VAL A 128 11.51 -16.36 16.74
N SER A 129 12.10 -15.69 17.74
CA SER A 129 11.58 -14.45 18.30
C SER A 129 12.43 -13.26 17.86
N VAL A 130 11.79 -12.24 17.30
CA VAL A 130 12.38 -10.96 16.88
C VAL A 130 11.82 -9.83 17.75
N PRO A 131 12.65 -8.99 18.38
CA PRO A 131 12.17 -7.82 19.12
C PRO A 131 11.44 -6.81 18.24
N GLU A 132 10.31 -6.28 18.72
CA GLU A 132 9.54 -5.26 17.97
C GLU A 132 10.37 -3.99 17.71
N SER A 133 11.24 -3.59 18.65
CA SER A 133 12.08 -2.41 18.52
C SER A 133 13.00 -2.45 17.29
N GLU A 134 13.57 -3.62 17.00
CA GLU A 134 14.47 -3.82 15.86
C GLU A 134 13.71 -3.76 14.53
N PHE A 135 12.49 -4.30 14.52
CA PHE A 135 11.60 -4.22 13.37
C PHE A 135 11.15 -2.78 13.09
N ILE A 136 10.78 -2.02 14.14
CA ILE A 136 10.40 -0.61 14.01
C ILE A 136 11.58 0.23 13.50
N GLU A 137 12.79 0.02 14.03
CA GLU A 137 13.97 0.77 13.60
C GLU A 137 14.25 0.57 12.10
N LYS A 138 14.17 -0.67 11.60
CA LYS A 138 14.30 -0.94 10.16
C LYS A 138 13.13 -0.40 9.33
N ALA A 139 11.91 -0.42 9.85
CA ALA A 139 10.76 0.17 9.18
C ALA A 139 10.89 1.70 9.04
N GLN A 140 11.42 2.38 10.07
CA GLN A 140 11.68 3.82 10.04
C GLN A 140 12.75 4.20 9.00
N GLN A 141 13.76 3.36 8.78
CA GLN A 141 14.75 3.57 7.70
C GLN A 141 14.10 3.59 6.31
N LEU A 142 12.98 2.87 6.14
CA LEU A 142 12.17 2.89 4.92
C LEU A 142 11.10 3.99 4.91
N ARG A 143 11.11 4.91 5.88
CA ARG A 143 10.11 5.96 6.09
C ARG A 143 8.69 5.40 6.31
N ILE A 144 8.59 4.20 6.88
CA ILE A 144 7.32 3.61 7.31
C ILE A 144 7.15 3.92 8.80
N GLU A 145 6.28 4.87 9.12
CA GLU A 145 6.08 5.34 10.50
C GLU A 145 5.08 4.47 11.29
N ASN A 146 4.14 3.81 10.60
CA ASN A 146 3.09 3.03 11.24
C ASN A 146 3.12 1.56 10.81
N VAL A 147 3.65 0.70 11.69
CA VAL A 147 3.73 -0.76 11.49
C VAL A 147 2.52 -1.51 12.05
N LYS A 148 1.63 -0.86 12.82
CA LYS A 148 0.50 -1.54 13.47
C LYS A 148 -0.49 -2.20 12.49
N PRO A 149 -0.83 -1.59 11.33
CA PRO A 149 -1.72 -2.22 10.35
C PRO A 149 -1.14 -3.51 9.75
N PHE A 150 0.18 -3.69 9.82
CA PHE A 150 0.85 -4.88 9.31
C PHE A 150 0.61 -6.11 10.19
N TYR A 151 0.55 -5.94 11.52
CA TYR A 151 0.29 -7.07 12.44
C TYR A 151 -1.09 -7.69 12.27
N THR A 152 -2.07 -6.91 11.79
CA THR A 152 -3.43 -7.37 11.49
C THR A 152 -3.59 -7.81 10.03
N SER A 153 -2.54 -7.75 9.22
CA SER A 153 -2.62 -8.05 7.79
C SER A 153 -2.60 -9.55 7.50
N ASP A 154 -3.32 -9.97 6.46
CA ASP A 154 -3.32 -11.37 6.00
C ASP A 154 -1.93 -11.86 5.60
N VAL A 155 -1.07 -10.94 5.14
CA VAL A 155 0.31 -11.24 4.75
C VAL A 155 1.15 -11.68 5.96
N PHE A 156 0.90 -11.09 7.13
CA PHE A 156 1.59 -11.42 8.38
C PHE A 156 1.19 -12.80 8.90
N SER A 157 -0.12 -13.05 9.01
CA SER A 157 -0.66 -14.34 9.48
C SER A 157 -0.34 -15.49 8.51
N SER A 158 -0.42 -15.27 7.19
CA SER A 158 -0.10 -16.29 6.17
C SER A 158 1.37 -16.74 6.16
N ASN A 159 2.27 -15.99 6.82
CA ASN A 159 3.70 -16.35 6.94
C ASN A 159 4.05 -16.90 8.34
N ASN A 160 3.04 -17.31 9.12
CA ASN A 160 3.17 -17.89 10.47
C ASN A 160 3.84 -16.94 11.48
N PHE A 161 3.59 -15.63 11.34
CA PHE A 161 4.01 -14.66 12.34
C PHE A 161 2.89 -14.37 13.34
N ILE A 162 3.28 -14.24 14.60
CA ILE A 162 2.41 -13.88 15.72
C ILE A 162 3.06 -12.70 16.47
N TYR A 163 2.29 -11.65 16.71
CA TYR A 163 2.74 -10.51 17.51
C TYR A 163 2.23 -10.66 18.95
N ASP A 164 3.15 -10.57 19.93
CA ASP A 164 2.84 -10.55 21.36
C ASP A 164 2.96 -9.11 21.90
N PRO A 165 1.82 -8.42 22.17
CA PRO A 165 1.82 -7.05 22.68
C PRO A 165 2.38 -6.92 24.10
N SER A 166 2.33 -7.98 24.91
CA SER A 166 2.79 -7.95 26.30
C SER A 166 4.31 -8.03 26.36
N LYS A 167 4.93 -8.83 25.49
CA LYS A 167 6.39 -8.97 25.42
C LYS A 167 7.06 -8.06 24.39
N LYS A 168 6.28 -7.39 23.53
CA LYS A 168 6.78 -6.57 22.39
C LYS A 168 7.71 -7.39 21.49
N GLN A 169 7.26 -8.59 21.14
CA GLN A 169 8.01 -9.55 20.34
C GLN A 169 7.16 -10.07 19.19
N ILE A 170 7.82 -10.30 18.05
CA ILE A 170 7.25 -10.94 16.88
C ILE A 170 7.85 -12.34 16.82
N VAL A 171 7.00 -13.36 16.94
CA VAL A 171 7.40 -14.76 16.91
C VAL A 171 7.03 -15.35 15.56
N GLN A 172 7.96 -16.07 14.95
CA GLN A 172 7.70 -16.91 13.78
C GLN A 172 7.74 -18.38 14.19
N GLU A 173 6.67 -19.12 13.91
CA GLU A 173 6.65 -20.57 14.06
C GLU A 173 7.25 -21.22 12.82
N ILE A 174 8.29 -22.05 13.02
CA ILE A 174 8.96 -22.81 11.96
C ILE A 174 8.57 -24.27 12.16
N PHE A 175 7.69 -24.77 11.29
CA PHE A 175 7.31 -26.19 11.24
C PHE A 175 8.42 -27.05 10.64
#